data_AF-A0A3B9L7H9-F1
#
_entry.id   AF-A0A3B9L7H9-F1
#
_cell.length_a   1.000
_cell.length_b   1.000
_cell.length_c   1.000
_cell.angle_alpha   90.00
_cell.angle_beta   90.00
_cell.angle_gamma   90.00
#
_symmetry.space_group_name_H-M   'P 1'
#
loop_
_entity.id
_entity.type
_entity.pdbx_description
1 polymer ?
#
loop_
_entity_poly.entity_id
_entity_poly.type
_entity_poly.pdbx_seq_one_letter_code
_entity_poly.pdbx_strand_id
1 'polypeptide(L)'
;LRVATIPTANGLEDVVMRLLAASKPVPIDSLNLSHARLEALKQIVQRPYGLILVCGPTGSGKTTTLHSLLGYINTPERKIWTAE
;
A
#
# COMPACT_ATOMS: atom_id res chain seq x y z
N LEU A 1 6.06 -13.39 0.03
CA LEU A 1 5.73 -14.56 -0.83
C LEU A 1 4.20 -14.64 -0.95
N ARG A 2 3.65 -14.87 -2.15
CA ARG A 2 2.23 -15.24 -2.33
C ARG A 2 2.15 -16.61 -3.00
N VAL A 3 1.25 -17.44 -2.49
CA VAL A 3 1.01 -18.79 -2.98
C VAL A 3 -0.46 -18.90 -3.36
N ALA A 4 -0.73 -19.44 -4.55
CA ALA A 4 -2.06 -19.83 -4.97
C ALA A 4 -2.00 -21.30 -5.37
N THR A 5 -2.93 -22.10 -4.83
CA THR A 5 -3.11 -23.51 -5.22
C THR A 5 -4.40 -23.63 -6.02
N ILE A 6 -4.37 -24.42 -7.09
CA ILE A 6 -5.52 -24.69 -7.95
C ILE A 6 -5.66 -26.20 -8.09
N PRO A 7 -6.83 -26.79 -7.78
CA PRO A 7 -7.06 -28.21 -7.97
C PRO A 7 -7.07 -28.55 -9.46
N THR A 8 -6.42 -29.65 -9.84
CA THR A 8 -6.34 -30.16 -11.21
C THR A 8 -6.85 -31.61 -11.27
N ALA A 9 -6.88 -32.19 -12.48
CA ALA A 9 -7.35 -33.57 -12.66
C ALA A 9 -6.52 -34.57 -11.84
N ASN A 10 -7.10 -35.74 -11.60
CA ASN A 10 -6.45 -36.87 -10.90
C ASN A 10 -5.99 -36.57 -9.47
N GLY A 11 -6.62 -35.63 -8.77
CA GLY A 11 -6.30 -35.30 -7.38
C GLY A 11 -4.96 -34.58 -7.20
N LEU A 12 -4.43 -33.99 -8.27
CA LEU A 12 -3.22 -33.19 -8.25
C LEU A 12 -3.56 -31.71 -7.99
N GLU A 13 -2.61 -30.97 -7.42
CA GLU A 13 -2.70 -29.52 -7.26
C GLU A 13 -1.60 -28.82 -8.06
N ASP A 14 -1.97 -27.76 -8.77
CA ASP A 14 -1.01 -26.84 -9.35
C ASP A 14 -0.72 -25.71 -8.35
N VAL A 15 0.56 -25.36 -8.19
CA VAL A 15 1.03 -24.40 -7.20
C VAL A 15 1.76 -23.27 -7.90
N VAL A 16 1.17 -22.08 -7.87
CA VAL A 16 1.79 -20.87 -8.41
C VAL A 16 2.36 -20.05 -7.27
N MET A 17 3.69 -19.93 -7.24
CA MET A 17 4.42 -19.08 -6.30
C MET A 17 4.86 -17.77 -6.94
N ARG A 18 4.46 -16.65 -6.33
CA ARG A 18 4.94 -15.32 -6.72
C ARG A 18 5.86 -14.76 -5.65
N LEU A 19 7.11 -14.54 -6.02
CA LEU A 19 8.06 -13.78 -5.23
C LEU A 19 7.70 -12.30 -5.32
N LEU A 20 7.41 -11.70 -4.17
CA LEU A 20 7.24 -10.25 -4.02
C LEU A 20 8.46 -9.77 -3.24
N ALA A 21 9.35 -9.04 -3.91
CA ALA A 21 10.45 -8.36 -3.24
C ALA A 21 9.88 -7.23 -2.36
N ALA A 22 10.41 -7.06 -1.14
CA ALA A 22 10.07 -5.93 -0.31
C ALA A 22 10.57 -4.65 -0.99
N SER A 23 9.64 -3.84 -1.51
CA SER A 23 9.96 -2.55 -2.10
C SER A 23 10.07 -1.49 -1.00
N LYS A 24 11.12 -0.68 -1.04
CA LYS A 24 11.20 0.54 -0.21
C LYS A 24 9.93 1.39 -0.43
N PRO A 25 9.45 2.13 0.59
CA PRO A 25 8.34 3.06 0.42
C PRO A 25 8.64 4.01 -0.74
N VAL A 26 7.73 4.05 -1.71
CA VAL A 26 7.84 4.94 -2.86
C VAL A 26 7.53 6.37 -2.39
N PRO A 27 8.25 7.41 -2.83
CA PRO A 27 7.89 8.79 -2.50
C PRO A 27 6.46 9.12 -2.93
N ILE A 28 5.74 9.90 -2.11
CA ILE A 28 4.34 10.25 -2.38
C ILE A 28 4.18 10.99 -3.72
N ASP A 29 5.18 11.77 -4.14
CA ASP A 29 5.18 12.52 -5.39
C ASP A 29 5.32 11.59 -6.63
N SER A 30 5.75 10.34 -6.43
CA SER A 30 5.88 9.33 -7.49
C SER A 30 4.63 8.45 -7.65
N LEU A 31 3.54 8.73 -6.91
CA LEU A 31 2.28 7.96 -7.00
C LEU A 31 1.45 8.25 -8.27
N ASN A 32 1.97 9.03 -9.22
CA ASN A 32 1.29 9.42 -10.47
C ASN A 32 -0.10 10.03 -10.25
N LEU A 33 -0.28 10.74 -9.13
CA LEU A 33 -1.49 11.50 -8.86
C LEU A 33 -1.42 12.85 -9.58
N SER A 34 -2.55 13.34 -10.09
CA SER A 34 -2.65 14.73 -10.56
C SER A 34 -2.26 15.69 -9.44
N HIS A 35 -1.61 16.80 -9.78
CA HIS A 35 -1.12 17.78 -8.80
C HIS A 35 -2.18 18.21 -7.76
N ALA A 36 -3.39 18.54 -8.20
CA ALA A 36 -4.49 18.92 -7.31
C ALA A 36 -4.89 17.83 -6.29
N ARG A 37 -4.88 16.55 -6.72
CA ARG A 37 -5.19 15.42 -5.84
C ARG A 37 -4.05 15.14 -4.85
N LEU A 38 -2.81 15.28 -5.29
CA LEU A 38 -1.64 15.10 -4.45
C LEU A 38 -1.63 16.14 -3.32
N GLU A 39 -1.86 17.42 -3.63
CA GLU A 39 -1.92 18.49 -2.63
C GLU A 39 -3.09 18.30 -1.67
N ALA A 40 -4.28 17.96 -2.17
CA ALA A 40 -5.43 17.64 -1.30
C ALA A 40 -5.10 16.47 -0.35
N LEU A 41 -4.42 15.43 -0.84
CA LEU A 41 -4.02 14.28 -0.02
C LEU A 41 -2.98 14.65 1.04
N LYS A 42 -1.97 15.46 0.68
CA LYS A 42 -0.97 16.01 1.63
C LYS A 42 -1.63 16.83 2.73
N GLN A 43 -2.61 17.66 2.39
CA GLN A 43 -3.36 18.44 3.38
C GLN A 43 -4.18 17.56 4.31
N ILE A 44 -4.84 16.52 3.78
CA ILE A 44 -5.68 15.62 4.60
C ILE A 44 -4.81 14.80 5.56
N VAL A 45 -3.67 14.26 5.10
CA VAL A 45 -2.81 13.40 5.94
C VAL A 45 -2.07 14.17 7.03
N GLN A 46 -1.93 15.49 6.89
CA GLN A 46 -1.34 16.34 7.93
C GLN A 46 -2.32 16.69 9.06
N ARG A 47 -3.61 16.44 8.90
CA ARG A 47 -4.62 16.72 9.93
C ARG A 47 -4.31 15.93 11.21
N PRO A 48 -4.50 16.53 12.40
CA PRO A 48 -4.15 15.89 13.68
C PRO A 48 -5.01 14.67 14.00
N TYR A 49 -6.21 14.59 13.42
CA TYR A 49 -7.13 13.48 13.57
C TYR A 49 -7.99 13.33 12.31
N GLY A 50 -8.48 12.11 12.09
CA GLY A 50 -9.31 11.76 10.95
C GLY A 50 -9.11 10.31 10.54
N LEU A 51 -9.97 9.84 9.64
CA LEU A 51 -9.89 8.51 9.06
C LEU A 51 -9.65 8.64 7.56
N ILE A 52 -8.64 7.93 7.03
CA ILE A 52 -8.37 7.83 5.61
C ILE A 52 -8.54 6.36 5.20
N LEU A 53 -9.38 6.13 4.19
CA LEU A 53 -9.63 4.79 3.65
C LEU A 53 -9.06 4.70 2.25
N VAL A 54 -8.13 3.75 2.04
CA VAL A 54 -7.57 3.44 0.72
C VAL A 54 -8.19 2.15 0.21
N CYS A 55 -9.14 2.27 -0.73
CA CYS A 55 -9.92 1.14 -1.24
C CYS A 55 -9.54 0.77 -2.69
N GLY A 56 -9.82 -0.48 -3.08
CA GLY A 56 -9.51 -1.02 -4.41
C GLY A 56 -9.21 -2.53 -4.41
N PRO A 57 -9.16 -3.19 -5.57
CA PRO A 57 -8.91 -4.64 -5.68
C PRO A 57 -7.45 -5.01 -5.35
N THR A 58 -7.17 -6.29 -5.16
CA THR A 58 -5.79 -6.77 -4.92
C THR A 58 -4.87 -6.39 -6.09
N GLY A 59 -3.70 -5.81 -5.79
CA GLY A 59 -2.76 -5.34 -6.81
C GLY A 59 -2.96 -3.90 -7.28
N SER A 60 -3.98 -3.19 -6.81
CA SER A 60 -4.26 -1.79 -7.20
C SER A 60 -3.37 -0.73 -6.54
N GLY A 61 -2.29 -1.13 -5.85
CA GLY A 61 -1.38 -0.17 -5.20
C GLY A 61 -1.85 0.43 -3.86
N LYS A 62 -2.86 -0.16 -3.20
CA LYS A 62 -3.36 0.33 -1.89
C LYS A 62 -2.26 0.41 -0.83
N THR A 63 -1.58 -0.72 -0.60
CA THR A 63 -0.49 -0.84 0.37
C THR A 63 0.62 0.14 0.02
N THR A 64 1.04 0.20 -1.25
CA THR A 64 2.04 1.18 -1.71
C THR A 64 1.64 2.61 -1.38
N THR A 65 0.40 3.01 -1.68
CA THR A 65 -0.12 4.35 -1.38
C THR A 65 -0.09 4.64 0.13
N LEU A 66 -0.51 3.67 0.96
CA LEU A 66 -0.51 3.83 2.42
C LEU A 66 0.91 3.96 2.97
N HIS A 67 1.85 3.13 2.53
CA HIS A 67 3.26 3.23 2.95
C HIS A 67 3.91 4.54 2.49
N SER A 68 3.60 5.02 1.29
CA SER A 68 4.06 6.34 0.82
C SER A 68 3.54 7.47 1.70
N LEU A 69 2.28 7.41 2.13
CA LEU A 69 1.68 8.39 3.05
C LEU A 69 2.32 8.34 4.43
N LEU A 70 2.50 7.14 4.99
CA LEU A 70 3.18 6.95 6.27
C LEU A 70 4.61 7.48 6.21
N GLY A 71 5.35 7.19 5.14
CA GLY A 71 6.69 7.73 4.92
C GLY A 71 6.72 9.26 4.83
N TYR A 72 5.69 9.88 4.22
CA TYR A 72 5.58 11.33 4.11
C TYR A 72 5.33 12.02 5.47
N ILE A 73 4.53 11.41 6.36
CA ILE A 73 4.25 11.98 7.69
C ILE A 73 5.21 11.51 8.79
N ASN A 74 6.18 10.66 8.45
CA ASN A 74 7.15 10.10 9.39
C ASN A 74 8.21 11.15 9.76
N THR A 75 7.89 11.98 10.75
CA THR A 75 8.83 12.94 11.34
C THR A 75 9.18 12.50 12.77
N PRO A 76 10.35 12.89 13.31
CA PRO A 76 10.77 12.51 14.66
C PRO A 76 9.77 12.89 15.76
N GLU A 77 8.95 13.92 15.53
CA GLU A 77 7.97 14.46 16.46
C GLU A 77 6.63 13.69 16.41
N ARG A 78 6.43 12.82 15.41
CA ARG A 78 5.18 12.10 15.18
C ARG A 78 5.34 10.62 15.52
N LYS A 79 4.63 10.18 16.57
CA LYS A 79 4.54 8.77 16.94
C LYS A 79 3.52 8.05 16.05
N ILE A 80 3.98 7.07 15.28
CA ILE A 80 3.16 6.28 14.35
C ILE A 80 3.09 4.83 14.85
N TRP A 81 1.89 4.26 14.87
CA TRP A 81 1.65 2.85 15.15
C TRP A 81 0.98 2.21 13.94
N THR A 82 1.45 1.02 13.55
CA THR A 82 0.89 0.25 12.44
C THR A 82 0.54 -1.16 12.90
N ALA A 83 -0.48 -1.76 12.30
CA ALA A 83 -0.82 -3.16 12.42
C ALA A 83 -1.04 -3.71 11.01
N GLU A 84 -0.29 -4.74 10.62
CA GLU A 84 -0.30 -5.36 9.29
C GLU A 84 -0.33 -6.88 9.36
#